data_AF-A0A7W3INW2-F1
#
_entry.id   AF-A0A7W3INW2-F1
#
_cell.length_a   1.000
_cell.length_b   1.000
_cell.length_c   1.000
_cell.angle_alpha   90.00
_cell.angle_beta   90.00
_cell.angle_gamma   90.00
#
_symmetry.space_group_name_H-M   'P 1'
#
loop_
_entity.id
_entity.type
_entity.pdbx_description
1 polymer ?
#
loop_
_entity_poly.entity_id
_entity_poly.type
_entity_poly.pdbx_seq_one_letter_code
_entity_poly.pdbx_strand_id
1 'polypeptide(L)'
;MAHELAVAQKVCVRPLVRRVIDQVDGTESKVALPCNSTREDVCPSCADKNRRLRMQQCAEGWHRTDDPERLVLADAETLHQFDDDAGDQVEDEGARRVRSTRRRDDVPDLPRVPCEDRTVGRAFETPDGKIYRPSMFLTLTMPSYGPVKANGTPLDPSSYNYRRAALDALHFPKLVDRFWQHVRGCAGYRVQYFAAVEPQKRLAPHLHAAVRGAIPRSLLRQIMKATYAQVWWPALDRPVYVHRCELAALRHPTQESWPRPAGR
;
A
#
# COMPACT_ATOMS: atom_id res chain seq x y z
N MET A 1 -14.26 12.71 40.66
CA MET A 1 -15.21 11.57 40.64
C MET A 1 -15.22 10.81 39.31
N ALA A 2 -15.87 11.29 38.24
CA ALA A 2 -15.97 10.50 36.98
C ALA A 2 -14.62 10.23 36.28
N HIS A 3 -13.72 11.22 36.28
CA HIS A 3 -12.37 11.08 35.74
C HIS A 3 -11.54 10.05 36.52
N GLU A 4 -11.46 10.19 37.84
CA GLU A 4 -10.71 9.26 38.71
C GLU A 4 -11.25 7.83 38.62
N LEU A 5 -12.57 7.67 38.54
CA LEU A 5 -13.20 6.37 38.33
C LEU A 5 -12.81 5.76 36.98
N ALA A 6 -12.81 6.57 35.89
CA ALA A 6 -12.39 6.10 34.58
C ALA A 6 -10.91 5.68 34.57
N VAL A 7 -10.03 6.39 35.28
CA VAL A 7 -8.63 5.98 35.46
C VAL A 7 -8.54 4.68 36.24
N ALA A 8 -9.23 4.57 37.39
CA ALA A 8 -9.23 3.37 38.23
C ALA A 8 -9.74 2.12 37.47
N GLN A 9 -10.74 2.28 36.62
CA GLN A 9 -11.30 1.21 35.78
C GLN A 9 -10.56 1.02 34.43
N LYS A 10 -9.47 1.76 34.18
CA LYS A 10 -8.70 1.74 32.92
C LYS A 10 -9.55 2.03 31.67
N VAL A 11 -10.57 2.86 31.80
CA VAL A 11 -11.43 3.35 30.72
C VAL A 11 -10.96 4.74 30.26
N CYS A 12 -11.23 5.09 29.00
CA CYS A 12 -10.84 6.37 28.41
C CYS A 12 -11.50 7.56 29.16
N VAL A 13 -10.69 8.51 29.62
CA VAL A 13 -11.17 9.72 30.32
C VAL A 13 -11.69 10.82 29.37
N ARG A 14 -11.39 10.71 28.06
CA ARG A 14 -11.78 11.70 27.04
C ARG A 14 -12.46 11.06 25.82
N PRO A 15 -13.57 10.33 26.00
CA PRO A 15 -14.20 9.62 24.90
C PRO A 15 -14.71 10.55 23.79
N LEU A 16 -14.59 10.11 22.55
CA LEU A 16 -15.18 10.77 21.39
C LEU A 16 -16.55 10.13 21.14
N VAL A 17 -17.62 10.88 21.37
CA VAL A 17 -18.98 10.40 21.10
C VAL A 17 -19.26 10.52 19.60
N ARG A 18 -19.52 9.39 18.95
CA ARG A 18 -19.91 9.31 17.54
C ARG A 18 -21.35 8.84 17.44
N ARG A 19 -22.07 9.38 16.45
CA ARG A 19 -23.33 8.82 16.00
C ARG A 19 -23.01 7.70 15.02
N VAL A 20 -23.54 6.52 15.27
CA VAL A 20 -23.42 5.33 14.43
C VAL A 20 -24.80 5.02 13.90
N ILE A 21 -24.90 4.80 12.60
CA ILE A 21 -26.15 4.46 11.91
C ILE A 21 -26.01 3.02 11.46
N ASP A 22 -26.94 2.16 11.85
CA ASP A 22 -27.02 0.81 11.32
C ASP A 22 -27.46 0.88 9.85
N GLN A 23 -26.71 0.21 8.96
CA GLN A 23 -26.94 0.30 7.52
C GLN A 23 -28.08 -0.61 7.03
N VAL A 24 -28.59 -1.51 7.87
CA VAL A 24 -29.68 -2.43 7.53
C VAL A 24 -31.04 -1.82 7.85
N ASP A 25 -31.20 -1.26 9.05
CA ASP A 25 -32.49 -0.74 9.53
C ASP A 25 -32.53 0.78 9.74
N GLY A 26 -31.40 1.47 9.58
CA GLY A 26 -31.31 2.93 9.71
C GLY A 26 -31.34 3.43 11.16
N THR A 27 -31.26 2.54 12.15
CA THR A 27 -31.29 2.94 13.57
C THR A 27 -30.04 3.74 13.95
N GLU A 28 -30.24 4.83 14.69
CA GLU A 28 -29.15 5.68 15.18
C GLU A 28 -28.81 5.36 16.64
N SER A 29 -27.52 5.16 16.92
CA SER A 29 -27.01 5.01 18.28
C SER A 29 -25.81 5.93 18.54
N LYS A 30 -25.58 6.29 19.80
CA LYS A 30 -24.40 7.06 20.22
C LYS A 30 -23.39 6.11 20.85
N VAL A 31 -22.20 6.01 20.25
CA VAL A 31 -21.11 5.16 20.74
C VAL A 31 -19.96 6.04 21.23
N ALA A 32 -19.48 5.75 22.44
CA ALA A 32 -18.30 6.38 23.01
C ALA A 32 -17.03 5.65 22.54
N LEU A 33 -16.25 6.29 21.67
CA LEU A 33 -14.97 5.76 21.21
C LEU A 33 -13.83 6.23 22.12
N PRO A 34 -12.80 5.41 22.38
CA PRO A 34 -11.61 5.86 23.10
C PRO A 34 -10.88 6.94 22.32
N CYS A 35 -10.22 7.85 23.02
CA CYS A 35 -9.42 8.92 22.39
C CYS A 35 -8.15 8.41 21.70
N ASN A 36 -7.71 7.18 22.02
CA ASN A 36 -6.47 6.57 21.53
C ASN A 36 -5.20 7.43 21.72
N SER A 37 -5.20 8.36 22.69
CA SER A 37 -3.99 9.13 23.01
C SER A 37 -2.84 8.19 23.37
N THR A 38 -1.67 8.43 22.81
CA THR A 38 -0.42 7.76 23.17
C THR A 38 0.31 8.47 24.30
N ARG A 39 -0.13 9.68 24.68
CA ARG A 39 0.49 10.46 25.75
C ARG A 39 -0.26 10.27 27.07
N GLU A 40 0.48 9.91 28.12
CA GLU A 40 -0.04 9.60 29.45
C GLU A 40 -0.63 10.83 30.16
N ASP A 41 -0.03 12.01 29.95
CA ASP A 41 -0.52 13.31 30.41
C ASP A 41 -1.93 13.65 29.89
N VAL A 42 -2.27 13.19 28.68
CA VAL A 42 -3.59 13.43 28.06
C VAL A 42 -4.62 12.38 28.47
N CYS A 43 -4.24 11.09 28.50
CA CYS A 43 -5.12 10.02 28.94
C CYS A 43 -4.29 8.79 29.37
N PRO A 44 -4.14 8.51 30.68
CA PRO A 44 -3.31 7.42 31.16
C PRO A 44 -3.86 6.04 30.75
N SER A 45 -5.19 5.86 30.79
CA SER A 45 -5.84 4.60 30.40
C SER A 45 -5.59 4.22 28.93
N CYS A 46 -5.71 5.18 27.99
CA CYS A 46 -5.45 4.92 26.58
C CYS A 46 -3.96 4.73 26.29
N ALA A 47 -3.09 5.51 26.95
CA ALA A 47 -1.64 5.38 26.81
C ALA A 47 -1.15 4.00 27.28
N ASP A 48 -1.59 3.52 28.45
CA ASP A 48 -1.26 2.18 28.96
C ASP A 48 -1.80 1.08 28.03
N LYS A 49 -3.05 1.19 27.55
CA LYS A 49 -3.62 0.25 26.57
C LYS A 49 -2.78 0.19 25.30
N ASN A 50 -2.43 1.34 24.72
CA ASN A 50 -1.59 1.43 23.53
C ASN A 50 -0.19 0.84 23.77
N ARG A 51 0.41 1.10 24.92
CA ARG A 51 1.70 0.55 25.32
C ARG A 51 1.65 -0.99 25.41
N ARG A 52 0.65 -1.55 26.09
CA ARG A 52 0.47 -3.00 26.20
C ARG A 52 0.20 -3.66 24.85
N LEU A 53 -0.67 -3.06 24.04
CA LEU A 53 -0.92 -3.52 22.67
C LEU A 53 0.38 -3.54 21.86
N ARG A 54 1.20 -2.48 21.97
CA ARG A 54 2.48 -2.42 21.25
C ARG A 54 3.47 -3.47 21.75
N MET A 55 3.53 -3.71 23.06
CA MET A 55 4.33 -4.80 23.63
C MET A 55 3.90 -6.17 23.10
N GLN A 56 2.59 -6.44 23.09
CA GLN A 56 2.04 -7.66 22.52
C GLN A 56 2.34 -7.78 21.02
N GLN A 57 2.09 -6.73 20.22
CA GLN A 57 2.43 -6.70 18.80
C GLN A 57 3.91 -6.92 18.53
N CYS A 58 4.79 -6.44 19.41
CA CYS A 58 6.23 -6.69 19.31
C CYS A 58 6.56 -8.15 19.65
N ALA A 59 5.98 -8.71 20.70
CA ALA A 59 6.23 -10.08 21.14
C ALA A 59 5.65 -11.13 20.17
N GLU A 60 4.43 -10.92 19.69
CA GLU A 60 3.66 -11.88 18.87
C GLU A 60 3.76 -11.60 17.37
N GLY A 61 4.19 -10.41 16.99
CA GLY A 61 4.20 -9.97 15.60
C GLY A 61 5.60 -9.91 15.01
N TRP A 62 5.97 -8.71 14.57
CA TRP A 62 7.10 -8.49 13.65
C TRP A 62 8.46 -8.99 14.16
N HIS A 63 8.68 -9.03 15.48
CA HIS A 63 9.97 -9.41 16.07
C HIS A 63 10.11 -10.90 16.40
N ARG A 64 9.10 -11.74 16.10
CA ARG A 64 9.23 -13.19 16.24
C ARG A 64 10.40 -13.71 15.41
N THR A 65 11.07 -14.73 15.92
CA THR A 65 12.24 -15.36 15.28
C THR A 65 11.90 -16.64 14.52
N ASP A 66 10.65 -17.07 14.65
CA ASP A 66 10.00 -18.23 14.10
C ASP A 66 8.73 -17.80 13.36
N ASP A 67 8.33 -18.60 12.38
CA ASP A 67 7.03 -18.43 11.73
C ASP A 67 5.95 -19.12 12.58
N PRO A 68 4.75 -18.53 12.72
CA PRO A 68 3.65 -19.21 13.38
C PRO A 68 3.32 -20.50 12.63
N GLU A 69 2.89 -21.52 13.37
CA GLU A 69 2.41 -22.76 12.76
C GLU A 69 1.36 -22.44 11.71
N ARG A 70 1.59 -22.91 10.50
CA ARG A 70 0.65 -22.71 9.40
C ARG A 70 -0.55 -23.58 9.69
N LEU A 71 -1.66 -22.96 10.07
CA LEU A 71 -2.94 -23.64 10.11
C LEU A 71 -3.25 -24.11 8.68
N VAL A 72 -3.14 -25.41 8.45
CA VAL A 72 -3.62 -26.03 7.22
C VAL A 72 -5.14 -26.09 7.36
N LEU A 73 -5.80 -24.99 7.01
CA LEU A 73 -7.24 -25.04 6.74
C LEU A 73 -7.39 -25.96 5.51
N ALA A 74 -8.14 -27.04 5.64
CA ALA A 74 -8.25 -28.13 4.66
C ALA A 74 -8.88 -27.72 3.31
N ASP A 75 -9.15 -26.42 3.15
CA ASP A 75 -9.91 -25.79 2.09
C ASP A 75 -9.25 -24.45 1.68
N ALA A 76 -7.93 -24.34 1.89
CA ALA A 76 -7.07 -23.21 1.49
C ALA A 76 -7.00 -22.96 -0.03
N GLU A 77 -7.68 -23.76 -0.86
CA GLU A 77 -7.90 -23.43 -2.28
C GLU A 77 -8.74 -22.15 -2.43
N THR A 78 -9.56 -21.79 -1.43
CA THR A 78 -10.48 -20.63 -1.53
C THR A 78 -9.85 -19.31 -1.07
N LEU A 79 -8.85 -19.32 -0.18
CA LEU A 79 -8.30 -18.08 0.43
C LEU A 79 -7.18 -17.41 -0.37
N HIS A 80 -6.62 -18.08 -1.37
CA HIS A 80 -5.61 -17.50 -2.26
C HIS A 80 -6.19 -16.79 -3.50
N GLN A 81 -7.52 -16.74 -3.65
CA GLN A 81 -8.21 -16.01 -4.72
C GLN A 81 -8.53 -14.54 -4.39
N PHE A 82 -7.66 -13.86 -3.64
CA PHE A 82 -7.52 -12.41 -3.86
C PHE A 82 -6.54 -12.22 -5.02
N ASP A 83 -6.91 -12.75 -6.19
CA ASP A 83 -6.23 -12.44 -7.44
C ASP A 83 -6.46 -10.95 -7.71
N ASP A 84 -5.36 -10.20 -7.75
CA ASP A 84 -5.24 -8.81 -8.18
C ASP A 84 -5.57 -8.65 -9.69
N ASP A 85 -6.75 -9.11 -10.12
CA ASP A 85 -7.29 -8.90 -11.47
C ASP A 85 -8.63 -8.14 -11.41
N ALA A 86 -8.65 -7.04 -10.66
CA ALA A 86 -9.62 -5.96 -10.86
C ALA A 86 -9.28 -5.19 -12.16
N GLY A 87 -9.14 -5.92 -13.27
CA GLY A 87 -9.25 -5.41 -14.62
C GLY A 87 -10.63 -5.78 -15.12
N ASP A 88 -11.49 -4.78 -15.30
CA ASP A 88 -12.77 -4.78 -16.01
C ASP A 88 -13.02 -6.07 -16.83
N GLN A 89 -13.64 -7.08 -16.21
CA GLN A 89 -14.07 -8.31 -16.89
C GLN A 89 -15.42 -8.02 -17.54
N VAL A 90 -15.37 -7.40 -18.71
CA VAL A 90 -16.48 -7.51 -19.65
C VAL A 90 -16.45 -8.96 -20.14
N GLU A 91 -17.48 -9.73 -19.81
CA GLU A 91 -17.67 -11.11 -20.30
C GLU A 91 -17.77 -11.08 -21.83
N ASP A 92 -16.66 -11.33 -22.50
CA ASP A 92 -16.63 -11.66 -23.93
C ASP A 92 -16.36 -13.17 -24.04
N GLU A 93 -17.36 -13.92 -24.50
CA GLU A 93 -17.28 -15.37 -24.79
C GLU A 93 -16.39 -15.66 -26.02
N GLY A 94 -15.17 -15.12 -26.02
CA GLY A 94 -14.17 -15.26 -27.08
C GLY A 94 -12.89 -15.90 -26.56
N ALA A 95 -12.54 -17.05 -27.14
CA ALA A 95 -11.23 -17.74 -27.13
C ALA A 95 -10.26 -17.41 -25.98
N ARG A 96 -10.01 -18.40 -25.10
CA ARG A 96 -8.97 -18.41 -24.05
C ARG A 96 -7.77 -17.53 -24.45
N ARG A 97 -7.64 -16.37 -23.83
CA ARG A 97 -6.59 -15.40 -24.12
C ARG A 97 -5.22 -15.99 -23.80
N VAL A 98 -4.58 -16.61 -24.80
CA VAL A 98 -3.20 -17.08 -24.70
C VAL A 98 -2.30 -15.86 -24.70
N ARG A 99 -1.96 -15.39 -23.50
CA ARG A 99 -0.93 -14.35 -23.33
C ARG A 99 0.40 -14.94 -23.80
N SER A 100 1.07 -14.24 -24.71
CA SER A 100 2.42 -14.59 -25.15
C SER A 100 3.34 -14.73 -23.94
N THR A 101 3.95 -15.90 -23.79
CA THR A 101 4.98 -16.19 -22.77
C THR A 101 6.37 -15.74 -23.22
N ARG A 102 6.50 -15.10 -24.39
CA ARG A 102 7.78 -14.64 -24.91
C ARG A 102 8.36 -13.61 -23.95
N ARG A 103 9.43 -14.02 -23.27
CA ARG A 103 10.23 -13.14 -22.42
C ARG A 103 10.79 -12.02 -23.28
N ARG A 104 10.62 -10.78 -22.83
CA ARG A 104 11.21 -9.63 -23.51
C ARG A 104 12.72 -9.63 -23.27
N ASP A 105 13.48 -9.38 -24.33
CA ASP A 105 14.95 -9.45 -24.31
C ASP A 105 15.59 -8.22 -23.65
N ASP A 106 14.86 -7.11 -23.50
CA ASP A 106 15.34 -5.85 -22.91
C ASP A 106 15.10 -5.73 -21.40
N VAL A 107 14.42 -6.72 -20.79
CA VAL A 107 14.19 -6.74 -19.35
C VAL A 107 15.47 -7.25 -18.66
N PRO A 108 16.01 -6.53 -17.66
CA PRO A 108 17.14 -7.01 -16.87
C PRO A 108 16.89 -8.44 -16.37
N ASP A 109 17.86 -9.32 -16.55
CA ASP A 109 17.73 -10.70 -16.09
C ASP A 109 17.73 -10.73 -14.57
N LEU A 110 16.55 -10.98 -13.99
CA LEU A 110 16.39 -11.08 -12.54
C LEU A 110 16.82 -12.47 -12.07
N PRO A 111 17.57 -12.56 -10.96
CA PRO A 111 17.99 -13.85 -10.44
C PRO A 111 16.76 -14.66 -10.01
N ARG A 112 16.71 -15.93 -10.40
CA ARG A 112 15.71 -16.88 -9.93
C ARG A 112 16.31 -17.70 -8.81
N VAL A 113 15.80 -17.50 -7.61
CA VAL A 113 16.23 -18.23 -6.42
C VAL A 113 15.07 -19.12 -5.97
N PRO A 114 15.30 -20.39 -5.64
CA PRO A 114 14.27 -21.21 -4.99
C PRO A 114 13.67 -20.49 -3.79
N CYS A 115 12.34 -20.47 -3.69
CA CYS A 115 11.66 -19.79 -2.59
C CYS A 115 11.48 -20.77 -1.42
N GLU A 116 12.18 -20.50 -0.32
CA GLU A 116 12.00 -21.24 0.93
C GLU A 116 10.64 -20.88 1.55
N ASP A 117 9.91 -21.89 2.08
CA ASP A 117 8.64 -21.67 2.78
C ASP A 117 8.87 -21.14 4.20
N ARG A 118 9.39 -19.91 4.27
CA ARG A 118 9.57 -19.14 5.50
C ARG A 118 9.38 -17.66 5.25
N THR A 119 9.00 -16.93 6.29
CA THR A 119 8.86 -15.47 6.26
C THR A 119 9.90 -14.75 7.12
N VAL A 120 10.56 -15.48 8.02
CA VAL A 120 11.68 -14.96 8.80
C VAL A 120 12.92 -14.79 7.92
N GLY A 121 13.48 -13.57 7.91
CA GLY A 121 14.73 -13.27 7.23
C GLY A 121 15.94 -14.02 7.81
N ARG A 122 17.05 -14.00 7.07
CA ARG A 122 18.33 -14.59 7.50
C ARG A 122 18.79 -14.01 8.85
N ALA A 123 19.30 -14.87 9.72
CA ALA A 123 20.00 -14.48 10.93
C ALA A 123 21.48 -14.18 10.64
N PHE A 124 22.01 -13.17 11.31
CA PHE A 124 23.40 -12.74 11.25
C PHE A 124 24.00 -12.85 12.65
N GLU A 125 25.26 -13.24 12.70
CA GLU A 125 26.03 -13.35 13.95
C GLU A 125 27.11 -12.27 13.94
N THR A 126 27.20 -11.50 15.02
CA THR A 126 28.31 -10.57 15.23
C THR A 126 29.56 -11.33 15.67
N PRO A 127 30.76 -10.75 15.53
CA PRO A 127 31.99 -11.35 16.11
C PRO A 127 31.86 -11.66 17.60
N ASP A 128 31.03 -10.91 18.34
CA ASP A 128 30.75 -11.13 19.77
C ASP A 128 29.73 -12.25 20.05
N GLY A 129 29.33 -13.03 19.04
CA GLY A 129 28.36 -14.14 19.15
C GLY A 129 26.89 -13.71 19.25
N LYS A 130 26.58 -12.42 19.05
CA LYS A 130 25.19 -11.92 19.13
C LYS A 130 24.46 -12.21 17.82
N ILE A 131 23.37 -12.96 17.92
CA ILE A 131 22.49 -13.25 16.78
C ILE A 131 21.45 -12.13 16.61
N TYR A 132 21.34 -11.58 15.41
CA TYR A 132 20.31 -10.60 15.06
C TYR A 132 19.69 -10.90 13.70
N ARG A 133 18.42 -10.49 13.53
CA ARG A 133 17.66 -10.64 12.29
C ARG A 133 17.26 -9.24 11.80
N PRO A 134 18.03 -8.62 10.89
CA PRO A 134 17.72 -7.29 10.43
C PRO A 134 16.40 -7.28 9.66
N SER A 135 15.59 -6.26 9.94
CA SER A 135 14.52 -5.83 9.03
C SER A 135 15.03 -4.64 8.24
N MET A 136 14.42 -4.39 7.09
CA MET A 136 14.76 -3.23 6.28
C MET A 136 13.58 -2.28 6.14
N PHE A 137 13.86 -0.98 6.15
CA PHE A 137 12.89 0.04 5.77
C PHE A 137 13.23 0.52 4.36
N LEU A 138 12.28 0.36 3.45
CA LEU A 138 12.41 0.69 2.03
C LEU A 138 11.49 1.85 1.70
N THR A 139 12.05 2.91 1.14
CA THR A 139 11.28 4.00 0.55
C THR A 139 11.45 3.98 -0.96
N LEU A 140 10.35 3.85 -1.70
CA LEU A 140 10.33 4.02 -3.15
C LEU A 140 9.69 5.38 -3.48
N THR A 141 10.48 6.22 -4.13
CA THR A 141 10.11 7.59 -4.48
C THR A 141 10.06 7.71 -6.00
N MET A 142 9.00 8.33 -6.51
CA MET A 142 8.90 8.71 -7.91
C MET A 142 9.97 9.75 -8.28
N PRO A 143 10.38 9.84 -9.55
CA PRO A 143 11.37 10.83 -9.98
C PRO A 143 10.87 12.26 -9.76
N SER A 144 11.80 13.21 -9.71
CA SER A 144 11.44 14.63 -9.79
C SER A 144 10.97 15.00 -11.19
N TYR A 145 9.98 15.88 -11.28
CA TYR A 145 9.41 16.36 -12.54
C TYR A 145 9.76 17.83 -12.82
N GLY A 146 10.55 18.45 -11.94
CA GLY A 146 10.91 19.86 -11.97
C GLY A 146 10.94 20.48 -10.56
N PRO A 147 11.56 21.66 -10.40
CA PRO A 147 11.60 22.38 -9.13
C PRO A 147 10.20 22.84 -8.69
N VAL A 148 9.94 22.81 -7.38
CA VAL A 148 8.65 23.22 -6.78
C VAL A 148 8.85 24.23 -5.64
N LYS A 149 7.86 25.10 -5.45
CA LYS A 149 7.77 26.04 -4.33
C LYS A 149 7.41 25.31 -3.03
N ALA A 150 7.48 26.02 -1.89
CA ALA A 150 7.15 25.44 -0.57
C ALA A 150 5.72 24.86 -0.49
N ASN A 151 4.76 25.47 -1.19
CA ASN A 151 3.38 24.99 -1.30
C ASN A 151 3.18 23.83 -2.30
N GLY A 152 4.24 23.32 -2.93
CA GLY A 152 4.18 22.21 -3.88
C GLY A 152 3.81 22.59 -5.33
N THR A 153 3.56 23.86 -5.63
CA THR A 153 3.36 24.32 -7.01
C THR A 153 4.68 24.36 -7.80
N PRO A 154 4.68 24.12 -9.12
CA PRO A 154 5.89 24.24 -9.93
C PRO A 154 6.54 25.63 -9.80
N LEU A 155 7.86 25.67 -9.73
CA LEU A 155 8.62 26.92 -9.75
C LEU A 155 8.44 27.63 -11.09
N ASP A 156 8.55 26.87 -12.18
CA ASP A 156 8.24 27.28 -13.54
C ASP A 156 7.21 26.30 -14.15
N PRO A 157 5.94 26.72 -14.32
CA PRO A 157 4.91 25.89 -14.93
C PRO A 157 5.17 25.53 -16.40
N SER A 158 6.00 26.28 -17.13
CA SER A 158 6.22 26.01 -18.56
C SER A 158 7.19 24.85 -18.82
N SER A 159 8.16 24.64 -17.93
CA SER A 159 9.17 23.57 -18.04
C SER A 159 8.88 22.33 -17.20
N TYR A 160 7.88 22.38 -16.32
CA TYR A 160 7.52 21.26 -15.45
C TYR A 160 6.94 20.08 -16.25
N ASN A 161 7.37 18.85 -15.96
CA ASN A 161 6.93 17.66 -16.69
C ASN A 161 5.60 17.11 -16.16
N TYR A 162 4.49 17.80 -16.48
CA TYR A 162 3.14 17.39 -16.09
C TYR A 162 2.75 16.01 -16.62
N ARG A 163 3.16 15.70 -17.85
CA ARG A 163 2.84 14.44 -18.50
C ARG A 163 3.44 13.26 -17.73
N ARG A 164 4.73 13.32 -17.40
CA ARG A 164 5.39 12.26 -16.62
C ARG A 164 4.77 12.14 -15.23
N ALA A 165 4.49 13.27 -14.57
CA ALA A 165 3.86 13.26 -13.26
C ALA A 165 2.48 12.57 -13.27
N ALA A 166 1.66 12.84 -14.29
CA ALA A 166 0.34 12.21 -14.43
C ALA A 166 0.44 10.71 -14.74
N LEU A 167 1.34 10.32 -15.64
CA LEU A 167 1.55 8.91 -15.97
C LEU A 167 2.10 8.10 -14.79
N ASP A 168 3.07 8.67 -14.05
CA ASP A 168 3.64 8.03 -12.86
C ASP A 168 2.56 7.85 -11.79
N ALA A 169 1.67 8.83 -11.58
CA ALA A 169 0.54 8.70 -10.67
C ALA A 169 -0.47 7.62 -11.11
N LEU A 170 -0.81 7.56 -12.39
CA LEU A 170 -1.75 6.57 -12.95
C LEU A 170 -1.20 5.14 -12.85
N HIS A 171 0.10 4.96 -13.10
CA HIS A 171 0.75 3.64 -13.11
C HIS A 171 1.37 3.25 -11.77
N PHE A 172 1.33 4.11 -10.75
CA PHE A 172 1.91 3.81 -9.44
C PHE A 172 1.44 2.49 -8.83
N PRO A 173 0.13 2.15 -8.81
CA PRO A 173 -0.32 0.86 -8.27
C PRO A 173 0.31 -0.33 -9.01
N LYS A 174 0.40 -0.25 -10.34
CA LYS A 174 1.04 -1.27 -11.18
C LYS A 174 2.56 -1.37 -10.92
N LEU A 175 3.23 -0.25 -10.66
CA LEU A 175 4.65 -0.24 -10.26
C LEU A 175 4.84 -0.97 -8.93
N VAL A 176 3.99 -0.70 -7.94
CA VAL A 176 4.06 -1.33 -6.61
C VAL A 176 3.79 -2.83 -6.70
N ASP A 177 2.72 -3.23 -7.40
CA ASP A 177 2.38 -4.65 -7.63
C ASP A 177 3.56 -5.41 -8.25
N ARG A 178 4.05 -4.92 -9.40
CA ARG A 178 5.15 -5.57 -10.14
C ARG A 178 6.45 -5.57 -9.35
N PHE A 179 6.72 -4.52 -8.57
CA PHE A 179 7.85 -4.48 -7.66
C PHE A 179 7.81 -5.63 -6.65
N TRP A 180 6.67 -5.84 -5.97
CA TRP A 180 6.56 -6.90 -4.98
C TRP A 180 6.57 -8.31 -5.60
N GLN A 181 5.98 -8.50 -6.77
CA GLN A 181 6.09 -9.77 -7.51
C GLN A 181 7.55 -10.11 -7.80
N HIS A 182 8.33 -9.14 -8.30
CA HIS A 182 9.76 -9.33 -8.54
C HIS A 182 10.53 -9.61 -7.25
N VAL A 183 10.25 -8.87 -6.16
CA VAL A 183 10.87 -9.11 -4.86
C VAL A 183 10.60 -10.55 -4.38
N ARG A 184 9.34 -11.02 -4.45
CA ARG A 184 8.98 -12.40 -4.07
C ARG A 184 9.66 -13.46 -4.93
N GLY A 185 9.88 -13.18 -6.22
CA GLY A 185 10.59 -14.09 -7.12
C GLY A 185 12.11 -14.13 -6.93
N CYS A 186 12.71 -13.06 -6.37
CA CYS A 186 14.16 -12.91 -6.30
C CYS A 186 14.74 -13.05 -4.88
N ALA A 187 13.94 -12.84 -3.84
CA ALA A 187 14.43 -12.78 -2.46
C ALA A 187 14.83 -14.15 -1.88
N GLY A 188 14.28 -15.25 -2.43
CA GLY A 188 14.53 -16.62 -1.95
C GLY A 188 13.74 -17.02 -0.70
N TYR A 189 12.81 -16.18 -0.24
CA TYR A 189 11.91 -16.47 0.89
C TYR A 189 10.60 -15.71 0.73
N ARG A 190 9.57 -16.07 1.50
CA ARG A 190 8.27 -15.39 1.48
C ARG A 190 8.34 -14.06 2.21
N VAL A 191 8.72 -13.03 1.47
CA VAL A 191 8.83 -11.66 1.99
C VAL A 191 7.50 -11.18 2.56
N GLN A 192 7.53 -10.83 3.85
CA GLN A 192 6.47 -10.07 4.52
C GLN A 192 6.85 -8.59 4.54
N TYR A 193 5.86 -7.73 4.31
CA TYR A 193 6.02 -6.29 4.42
C TYR A 193 4.76 -5.65 4.99
N PHE A 194 4.94 -4.51 5.66
CA PHE A 194 3.90 -3.54 5.92
C PHE A 194 4.25 -2.28 5.16
N ALA A 195 3.30 -1.70 4.43
CA ALA A 195 3.56 -0.48 3.66
C ALA A 195 2.47 0.56 3.80
N ALA A 196 2.88 1.82 3.68
CA ALA A 196 2.01 2.98 3.57
C ALA A 196 2.35 3.73 2.28
N VAL A 197 1.30 4.22 1.60
CA VAL A 197 1.45 5.15 0.49
C VAL A 197 1.20 6.55 1.02
N GLU A 198 2.18 7.44 0.82
CA GLU A 198 2.10 8.82 1.28
C GLU A 198 2.30 9.79 0.11
N PRO A 199 1.57 10.91 0.07
CA PRO A 199 1.80 11.94 -0.91
C PRO A 199 3.03 12.76 -0.53
N GLN A 200 4.01 12.85 -1.43
CA GLN A 200 5.08 13.84 -1.32
C GLN A 200 4.59 15.23 -1.74
N LYS A 201 5.47 16.23 -1.70
CA LYS A 201 5.25 17.53 -2.36
C LYS A 201 4.61 17.33 -3.74
N ARG A 202 3.49 18.02 -3.97
CA ARG A 202 2.66 17.92 -5.19
C ARG A 202 1.99 16.55 -5.42
N LEU A 203 1.74 15.80 -4.34
CA LEU A 203 1.02 14.52 -4.36
C LEU A 203 1.71 13.43 -5.19
N ALA A 204 3.03 13.54 -5.43
CA ALA A 204 3.78 12.46 -6.05
C ALA A 204 3.73 11.23 -5.11
N PRO A 205 3.26 10.06 -5.58
CA PRO A 205 3.08 8.91 -4.69
C PRO A 205 4.41 8.34 -4.20
N HIS A 206 4.54 8.15 -2.89
CA HIS A 206 5.68 7.49 -2.25
C HIS A 206 5.22 6.22 -1.56
N LEU A 207 6.02 5.16 -1.64
CA LEU A 207 5.82 3.95 -0.84
C LEU A 207 6.84 3.91 0.28
N HIS A 208 6.38 3.77 1.52
CA HIS A 208 7.19 3.42 2.67
C HIS A 208 6.86 2.00 3.07
N ALA A 209 7.85 1.10 3.10
CA ALA A 209 7.67 -0.30 3.43
C ALA A 209 8.65 -0.76 4.51
N ALA A 210 8.12 -1.25 5.62
CA ALA A 210 8.87 -2.09 6.54
C ALA A 210 8.85 -3.52 5.98
N VAL A 211 10.02 -4.09 5.69
CA VAL A 211 10.18 -5.40 5.06
C VAL A 211 10.93 -6.32 6.01
N ARG A 212 10.40 -7.53 6.21
CA ARG A 212 10.99 -8.52 7.11
C ARG A 212 12.18 -9.18 6.42
N GLY A 213 13.33 -9.13 7.07
CA GLY A 213 14.61 -9.56 6.49
C GLY A 213 15.39 -8.43 5.79
N ALA A 214 16.55 -8.79 5.27
CA ALA A 214 17.45 -7.87 4.58
C ALA A 214 17.71 -8.36 3.16
N ILE A 215 17.28 -7.56 2.18
CA ILE A 215 17.49 -7.82 0.75
C ILE A 215 18.66 -6.95 0.28
N PRO A 216 19.64 -7.51 -0.46
CA PRO A 216 20.78 -6.73 -0.97
C PRO A 216 20.33 -5.51 -1.79
N ARG A 217 20.96 -4.35 -1.55
CA ARG A 217 20.63 -3.11 -2.27
C ARG A 217 20.87 -3.22 -3.78
N SER A 218 21.87 -3.99 -4.20
CA SER A 218 22.13 -4.29 -5.62
C SER A 218 20.95 -4.99 -6.27
N LEU A 219 20.40 -6.01 -5.60
CA LEU A 219 19.23 -6.74 -6.06
C LEU A 219 18.00 -5.83 -6.14
N LEU A 220 17.73 -5.03 -5.12
CA LEU A 220 16.62 -4.07 -5.15
C LEU A 220 16.72 -3.08 -6.32
N ARG A 221 17.92 -2.57 -6.62
CA ARG A 221 18.12 -1.69 -7.77
C ARG A 221 17.86 -2.40 -9.11
N GLN A 222 18.26 -3.66 -9.23
CA GLN A 222 18.01 -4.47 -10.41
C GLN A 222 16.51 -4.74 -10.59
N ILE A 223 15.82 -5.08 -9.50
CA ILE A 223 14.36 -5.24 -9.46
C ILE A 223 13.67 -3.94 -9.89
N MET A 224 14.04 -2.80 -9.32
CA MET A 224 13.48 -1.50 -9.70
C MET A 224 13.65 -1.23 -11.21
N LYS A 225 14.83 -1.49 -11.78
CA LYS A 225 15.09 -1.32 -13.21
C LYS A 225 14.18 -2.22 -14.05
N ALA A 226 14.02 -3.48 -13.66
CA ALA A 226 13.15 -4.43 -14.34
C ALA A 226 11.68 -4.05 -14.25
N THR A 227 11.21 -3.64 -13.07
CA THR A 227 9.84 -3.15 -12.85
C THR A 227 9.53 -1.95 -13.74
N TYR A 228 10.44 -0.96 -13.81
CA TYR A 228 10.26 0.18 -14.71
C TYR A 228 10.22 -0.25 -16.18
N ALA A 229 11.17 -1.08 -16.63
CA ALA A 229 11.19 -1.56 -18.03
C ALA A 229 9.91 -2.31 -18.41
N GLN A 230 9.28 -3.02 -17.46
CA GLN A 230 8.04 -3.76 -17.69
C GLN A 230 6.79 -2.87 -17.67
N VAL A 231 6.70 -1.92 -16.75
CA VAL A 231 5.51 -1.07 -16.63
C VAL A 231 5.42 -0.04 -17.74
N TRP A 232 6.56 0.52 -18.15
CA TRP A 232 6.64 1.56 -19.19
C TRP A 232 6.63 1.01 -20.62
N TRP A 233 6.31 -0.28 -20.78
CA TRP A 233 6.19 -0.93 -22.08
C TRP A 233 4.72 -1.29 -22.40
N PRO A 234 4.25 -1.06 -23.64
CA PRO A 234 4.91 -0.35 -24.73
C PRO A 234 5.07 1.15 -24.43
N ALA A 235 5.87 1.87 -25.23
CA ALA A 235 6.03 3.31 -25.08
C ALA A 235 4.68 4.03 -25.23
N LEU A 236 4.37 4.90 -24.27
CA LEU A 236 3.11 5.66 -24.21
C LEU A 236 3.28 7.06 -24.83
N ASP A 237 4.27 7.24 -25.71
CA ASP A 237 4.65 8.54 -26.26
C ASP A 237 3.70 9.01 -27.36
N ARG A 238 3.05 8.08 -28.09
CA ARG A 238 2.12 8.37 -29.19
C ARG A 238 0.73 7.77 -28.94
N PRO A 239 -0.35 8.56 -29.04
CA PRO A 239 -1.70 8.01 -28.99
C PRO A 239 -1.97 7.20 -30.27
N VAL A 240 -2.28 5.92 -30.12
CA VAL A 240 -2.56 5.00 -31.25
C VAL A 240 -4.06 4.98 -31.59
N TYR A 241 -4.92 5.19 -30.60
CA TYR A 241 -6.37 5.25 -30.77
C TYR A 241 -6.87 6.70 -30.72
N VAL A 242 -6.48 7.49 -31.73
CA VAL A 242 -6.89 8.90 -31.87
C VAL A 242 -8.22 9.09 -32.59
N HIS A 243 -8.73 8.04 -33.22
CA HIS A 243 -10.06 8.05 -33.81
C HIS A 243 -11.06 8.12 -32.65
N ARG A 244 -11.78 9.25 -32.59
CA ARG A 244 -12.85 9.47 -31.64
C ARG A 244 -13.79 8.27 -31.74
N CYS A 245 -13.97 7.57 -30.62
CA CYS A 245 -15.32 7.15 -30.32
C CYS A 245 -16.13 8.44 -30.37
N GLU A 246 -17.09 8.55 -31.28
CA GLU A 246 -18.16 9.52 -31.06
C GLU A 246 -18.68 9.15 -29.67
N LEU A 247 -18.35 9.96 -28.66
CA LEU A 247 -19.06 9.97 -27.39
C LEU A 247 -20.48 10.44 -27.76
N ALA A 248 -21.21 9.55 -28.43
CA ALA A 248 -22.54 9.75 -28.89
C ALA A 248 -23.35 10.02 -27.63
N ALA A 249 -23.80 11.26 -27.52
CA ALA A 249 -24.95 11.63 -26.73
C ALA A 249 -24.90 11.37 -25.22
N LEU A 250 -23.74 11.46 -24.55
CA LEU A 250 -23.77 11.89 -23.15
C LEU A 250 -24.09 13.39 -23.16
N ARG A 251 -25.38 13.70 -23.23
CA ARG A 251 -25.91 15.04 -22.94
C ARG A 251 -25.25 15.47 -21.65
N HIS A 252 -24.40 16.50 -21.70
CA HIS A 252 -24.08 17.24 -20.50
C HIS A 252 -25.42 17.62 -19.88
N PRO A 253 -25.72 17.18 -18.64
CA PRO A 253 -26.85 17.73 -17.94
C PRO A 253 -26.57 19.24 -17.87
N THR A 254 -27.44 20.04 -18.47
CA THR A 254 -27.39 21.50 -18.31
C THR A 254 -27.39 21.78 -16.81
N GLN A 255 -26.74 22.87 -16.38
CA GLN A 255 -26.60 23.26 -14.97
C GLN A 255 -27.91 23.22 -14.15
N GLU A 256 -29.08 23.21 -14.81
CA GLU A 256 -30.41 23.08 -14.21
C GLU A 256 -30.73 21.71 -13.59
N SER A 257 -30.04 20.63 -13.96
CA SER A 257 -30.37 19.29 -13.44
C SER A 257 -29.66 18.91 -12.13
N TRP A 258 -28.85 19.81 -11.57
CA TRP A 258 -28.25 19.59 -10.25
C TRP A 258 -29.29 19.94 -9.18
N PRO A 259 -29.62 19.01 -8.25
CA PRO A 259 -30.54 19.33 -7.16
C PRO A 259 -29.95 20.50 -6.37
N ARG A 260 -30.66 21.63 -6.38
CA ARG A 260 -30.30 22.77 -5.53
C ARG A 260 -30.40 22.31 -4.07
N PRO A 261 -29.40 22.60 -3.23
CA PRO A 261 -29.51 22.31 -1.81
C PRO A 261 -30.77 23.00 -1.27
N ALA A 262 -31.65 22.23 -0.63
CA ALA A 262 -32.81 22.76 0.05
C ALA A 262 -32.36 23.86 1.02
N GLY A 263 -33.03 25.01 0.93
CA GLY A 263 -32.70 26.21 1.71
C GLY A 263 -32.62 25.93 3.21
N ARG A 264 -31.80 26.74 3.87
CA ARG A 264 -31.81 26.93 5.32
C ARG A 264 -33.19 27.32 5.83
#